data_AF-A0A3A4T9B2-F1
#
_entry.id   AF-A0A3A4T9B2-F1
#
_cell.length_a   1.000
_cell.length_b   1.000
_cell.length_c   1.000
_cell.angle_alpha   90.00
_cell.angle_beta   90.00
_cell.angle_gamma   90.00
#
_symmetry.space_group_name_H-M   'P 1'
#
loop_
_entity.id
_entity.type
_entity.pdbx_description
1 polymer ?
#
loop_
_entity_poly.entity_id
_entity_poly.type
_entity_poly.pdbx_seq_one_letter_code
_entity_poly.pdbx_strand_id
1 'polypeptide(L)'
;MKTKIMIIALSLLMLTAGSAWAAEPETPATSDEGKTAVASEETPPPETVSEPSHGFGHKLLFYIPNRILDVFDFMRLRVRVGPGFAVGVRATKLLSAFVGGYSSIYAGLPGPRLAPVVKWPIGLENYAGVGVSLADATAGGNFGPNYSNTEFEVSVHPLIIGFDIGVDPVEVLDLALGFLFIDIRGDDL
;
A
#
# COMPACT_ATOMS: atom_id res chain seq x y z
N MET A 1 5.61 -33.28 -35.47
CA MET A 1 6.12 -33.60 -34.11
C MET A 1 7.21 -32.65 -33.64
N LYS A 2 8.25 -32.35 -34.43
CA LYS A 2 9.40 -31.51 -34.01
C LYS A 2 9.03 -30.12 -33.46
N THR A 3 8.05 -29.45 -34.05
CA THR A 3 7.63 -28.09 -33.63
C THR A 3 6.95 -28.06 -32.25
N LYS A 4 6.20 -29.10 -31.88
CA LYS A 4 5.53 -29.19 -30.57
C LYS A 4 6.54 -29.44 -29.44
N ILE A 5 7.58 -30.24 -29.71
CA ILE A 5 8.66 -30.50 -28.76
C ILE A 5 9.46 -29.22 -28.47
N MET A 6 9.70 -28.40 -29.50
CA MET A 6 10.43 -27.14 -29.35
C MET A 6 9.66 -26.11 -28.52
N ILE A 7 8.33 -26.02 -28.67
CA ILE A 7 7.49 -25.11 -27.88
C ILE A 7 7.45 -25.53 -26.41
N ILE A 8 7.35 -26.83 -26.12
CA ILE A 8 7.37 -27.36 -24.74
C ILE A 8 8.74 -27.12 -24.09
N ALA A 9 9.84 -27.34 -24.81
CA ALA A 9 11.18 -27.09 -24.28
C ALA A 9 11.42 -25.61 -23.98
N LEU A 10 10.94 -24.70 -24.84
CA LEU A 10 11.11 -23.26 -24.65
C LEU A 10 10.27 -22.73 -23.49
N SER A 11 9.05 -23.26 -23.31
CA SER A 11 8.19 -22.88 -22.16
C SER A 11 8.73 -23.45 -20.84
N LEU A 12 9.34 -24.64 -20.84
CA LEU A 12 10.01 -25.18 -19.65
C LEU A 12 11.29 -24.40 -19.28
N LEU A 13 12.04 -23.90 -20.28
CA LEU A 13 13.23 -23.06 -20.06
C LEU A 13 12.87 -21.68 -19.49
N MET A 14 11.77 -21.08 -19.94
CA MET A 14 11.28 -19.80 -19.40
C MET A 14 10.76 -19.94 -17.95
N LEU A 15 10.24 -21.11 -17.57
CA LEU A 15 9.76 -21.37 -16.21
C LEU A 15 10.90 -21.51 -15.19
N THR A 16 12.09 -21.97 -15.60
CA THR A 16 13.24 -22.15 -14.70
C THR A 16 14.15 -20.92 -14.60
N ALA A 17 14.15 -20.04 -15.60
CA ALA A 17 14.97 -18.83 -15.58
C ALA A 17 14.47 -17.77 -14.56
N GLY A 18 13.18 -17.80 -14.18
CA GLY A 18 12.59 -16.86 -13.22
C GLY A 18 12.92 -17.15 -11.75
N SER A 19 13.45 -18.33 -11.42
CA SER A 19 13.68 -18.77 -10.03
C SER A 19 15.08 -18.46 -9.50
N ALA A 20 16.00 -17.97 -10.34
CA ALA A 20 17.41 -17.81 -9.98
C ALA A 20 17.75 -16.44 -9.36
N TRP A 21 16.79 -15.52 -9.20
CA TRP A 21 17.06 -14.13 -8.80
C TRP A 21 16.38 -13.67 -7.51
N ALA A 22 16.02 -14.61 -6.63
CA ALA A 22 15.43 -14.34 -5.32
C ALA A 22 16.24 -14.90 -4.14
N ALA A 23 17.54 -15.13 -4.33
CA ALA A 23 18.46 -15.42 -3.23
C ALA A 23 19.12 -14.11 -2.79
N GLU A 24 18.40 -13.30 -2.01
CA GLU A 24 19.06 -12.29 -1.20
C GLU A 24 19.93 -13.01 -0.15
N PRO A 25 21.18 -12.57 0.07
CA PRO A 25 22.01 -13.15 1.13
C PRO A 25 21.34 -12.88 2.47
N GLU A 26 20.95 -13.95 3.17
CA GLU A 26 20.54 -13.87 4.57
C GLU A 26 21.65 -13.16 5.35
N THR A 27 21.35 -11.95 5.80
CA THR A 27 22.27 -11.21 6.66
C THR A 27 22.27 -11.96 7.99
N PRO A 28 23.41 -12.50 8.46
CA PRO A 28 23.44 -13.26 9.69
C PRO A 28 22.93 -12.37 10.83
N ALA A 29 21.89 -12.85 11.51
CA ALA A 29 21.32 -12.20 12.67
C ALA A 29 22.44 -11.94 13.68
N THR A 30 22.81 -10.67 13.84
CA THR A 30 23.68 -10.24 14.93
C THR A 30 22.90 -10.45 16.22
N SER A 31 23.28 -11.50 16.96
CA SER A 31 22.84 -11.73 18.32
C SER A 31 23.43 -10.63 19.21
N ASP A 32 22.66 -9.57 19.41
CA ASP A 32 22.99 -8.49 20.32
C ASP A 32 22.74 -8.93 21.78
N GLU A 33 23.56 -9.88 22.26
CA GLU A 33 23.68 -10.20 23.70
C GLU A 33 24.61 -9.17 24.36
N GLY A 34 24.09 -7.95 24.48
CA GLY A 34 24.77 -6.83 25.12
C GLY A 34 23.81 -6.04 25.99
N LYS A 35 23.20 -6.71 26.99
CA LYS A 35 22.33 -6.06 27.99
C LYS A 35 23.16 -5.19 28.93
N THR A 36 23.65 -4.06 28.44
CA THR A 36 24.09 -2.95 29.29
C THR A 36 22.85 -2.37 29.95
N ALA A 37 22.77 -2.47 31.28
CA ALA A 37 21.75 -1.81 32.07
C ALA A 37 21.92 -0.30 31.95
N VAL A 38 21.30 0.30 30.93
CA VAL A 38 21.15 1.75 30.83
C VAL A 38 20.21 2.14 31.96
N ALA A 39 20.74 2.90 32.91
CA ALA A 39 19.97 3.51 33.98
C ALA A 39 18.82 4.29 33.35
N SER A 40 17.59 3.98 33.76
CA SER A 40 16.38 4.69 33.35
C SER A 40 16.54 6.17 33.67
N GLU A 41 16.91 6.95 32.65
CA GLU A 41 16.73 8.40 32.67
C GLU A 41 15.23 8.62 32.77
N GLU A 42 14.79 9.21 33.88
CA GLU A 42 13.39 9.50 34.17
C GLU A 42 12.92 10.52 33.14
N THR A 43 12.29 10.04 32.05
CA THR A 43 11.76 10.90 31.00
C THR A 43 10.81 11.90 31.65
N PRO A 44 11.06 13.21 31.53
CA PRO A 44 10.16 14.21 32.10
C PRO A 44 8.75 13.99 31.54
N PRO A 45 7.70 14.20 32.35
CA PRO A 45 6.33 14.03 31.90
C PRO A 45 6.13 14.85 30.63
N PRO A 46 5.50 14.28 29.58
CA PRO A 46 5.34 14.96 28.30
C PRO A 46 4.63 16.29 28.55
N GLU A 47 5.29 17.39 28.20
CA GLU A 47 4.68 18.70 28.24
C GLU A 47 3.41 18.65 27.38
N THR A 48 2.28 19.01 27.98
CA THR A 48 1.00 19.08 27.27
C THR A 48 1.05 20.28 26.34
N VAL A 49 1.50 20.04 25.12
CA VAL A 49 1.44 21.03 24.05
C VAL A 49 -0.03 21.32 23.78
N SER A 50 -0.50 22.46 24.27
CA SER A 50 -1.85 22.95 23.98
C SER A 50 -1.96 23.18 22.48
N GLU A 51 -2.82 22.42 21.80
CA GLU A 51 -3.02 22.64 20.37
C GLU A 51 -3.63 24.02 20.12
N PRO A 52 -3.12 24.78 19.13
CA PRO A 52 -3.69 26.08 18.79
C PRO A 52 -5.14 25.91 18.37
N SER A 53 -6.09 26.46 19.14
CA SER A 53 -7.51 26.39 18.79
C SER A 53 -7.76 27.27 17.56
N HIS A 54 -7.87 26.66 16.37
CA HIS A 54 -8.24 27.39 15.17
C HIS A 54 -9.69 27.88 15.26
N GLY A 55 -9.92 29.16 14.98
CA GLY A 55 -11.25 29.76 15.02
C GLY A 55 -12.20 29.18 13.94
N PHE A 56 -13.51 29.28 14.16
CA PHE A 56 -14.54 28.73 13.28
C PHE A 56 -14.39 29.14 11.80
N GLY A 57 -13.97 30.39 11.53
CA GLY A 57 -13.75 30.88 10.16
C GLY A 57 -12.61 30.17 9.43
N HIS A 58 -11.58 29.73 10.17
CA HIS A 58 -10.49 28.93 9.59
C HIS A 58 -11.00 27.56 9.16
N LYS A 59 -11.77 26.88 10.03
CA LYS A 59 -12.41 25.59 9.71
C LYS A 59 -13.30 25.70 8.46
N LEU A 60 -14.11 26.76 8.34
CA LEU A 60 -14.96 26.96 7.17
C LEU A 60 -14.15 27.23 5.88
N LEU A 61 -13.03 27.94 5.98
CA LEU A 61 -12.16 28.22 4.83
C LEU A 61 -11.48 26.95 4.29
N PHE A 62 -11.04 26.07 5.19
CA PHE A 62 -10.39 24.79 4.83
C PHE A 62 -11.38 23.66 4.58
N TYR A 63 -12.66 23.82 4.92
CA TYR A 63 -13.69 22.82 4.70
C TYR A 63 -13.80 22.40 3.24
N ILE A 64 -13.96 23.34 2.29
CA ILE A 64 -14.13 23.01 0.87
C ILE A 64 -12.86 22.34 0.29
N PRO A 65 -11.64 22.88 0.50
CA PRO A 65 -10.41 22.20 0.09
C PRO A 65 -10.26 20.79 0.66
N ASN A 66 -10.53 20.59 1.95
CA ASN A 66 -10.45 19.27 2.58
C ASN A 66 -11.41 18.28 1.92
N ARG A 67 -12.68 18.67 1.69
CA ARG A 67 -13.65 17.79 1.01
C ARG A 67 -13.24 17.38 -0.39
N ILE A 68 -12.52 18.24 -1.11
CA ILE A 68 -11.95 17.89 -2.41
C ILE A 68 -10.82 16.86 -2.24
N LEU A 69 -9.96 17.01 -1.22
CA LEU A 69 -8.89 16.05 -0.93
C LEU A 69 -9.42 14.69 -0.50
N ASP A 70 -10.47 14.65 0.33
CA ASP A 70 -11.10 13.40 0.77
C ASP A 70 -11.64 12.57 -0.41
N VAL A 71 -12.15 13.25 -1.44
CA VAL A 71 -12.59 12.59 -2.68
C VAL A 71 -11.44 11.85 -3.37
N PHE A 72 -10.22 12.37 -3.26
CA PHE A 72 -9.02 11.73 -3.80
C PHE A 72 -8.42 10.67 -2.86
N ASP A 73 -8.77 10.69 -1.57
CA ASP A 73 -8.22 9.76 -0.58
C ASP A 73 -9.01 8.46 -0.46
N PHE A 74 -10.34 8.50 -0.64
CA PHE A 74 -11.14 7.27 -0.58
C PHE A 74 -10.89 6.35 -1.77
N MET A 75 -10.45 6.91 -2.91
CA MET A 75 -10.21 6.16 -4.14
C MET A 75 -8.73 6.11 -4.47
N ARG A 76 -8.20 4.89 -4.58
CA ARG A 76 -6.90 4.66 -5.19
C ARG A 76 -7.09 4.36 -6.66
N LEU A 77 -6.35 5.07 -7.50
CA LEU A 77 -6.31 4.82 -8.93
C LEU A 77 -4.86 4.92 -9.40
N ARG A 78 -4.27 3.83 -9.84
CA ARG A 78 -2.92 3.84 -10.41
C ARG A 78 -2.87 3.19 -11.77
N VAL A 79 -2.12 3.83 -12.65
CA VAL A 79 -1.68 3.27 -13.92
C VAL A 79 -0.21 2.92 -13.79
N ARG A 80 0.13 1.69 -14.16
CA ARG A 80 1.49 1.16 -14.15
C ARG A 80 1.95 0.95 -15.57
N VAL A 81 3.21 1.27 -15.85
CA VAL A 81 3.86 1.02 -17.14
C VAL A 81 5.19 0.31 -16.89
N GLY A 82 5.28 -0.93 -17.34
CA GLY A 82 6.48 -1.74 -17.27
C GLY A 82 6.20 -3.24 -17.43
N PRO A 83 7.24 -4.06 -17.68
CA PRO A 83 7.11 -5.48 -17.94
C PRO A 83 6.57 -6.25 -16.72
N GLY A 84 5.61 -7.14 -16.93
CA GLY A 84 5.12 -8.05 -15.90
C GLY A 84 3.74 -8.62 -16.17
N PHE A 85 3.36 -9.61 -15.39
CA PHE A 85 1.99 -10.13 -15.38
C PHE A 85 1.51 -10.25 -13.94
N ALA A 86 0.41 -9.59 -13.59
CA ALA A 86 -0.20 -9.73 -12.28
C ALA A 86 -1.71 -9.61 -12.31
N VAL A 87 -2.38 -10.34 -11.43
CA VAL A 87 -3.81 -10.20 -11.15
C VAL A 87 -3.99 -10.30 -9.64
N GLY A 88 -4.72 -9.35 -9.08
CA GLY A 88 -4.99 -9.26 -7.66
C GLY A 88 -6.42 -8.80 -7.39
N VAL A 89 -7.01 -9.36 -6.35
CA VAL A 89 -8.25 -8.89 -5.75
C VAL A 89 -8.06 -8.84 -4.24
N ARG A 90 -8.61 -7.81 -3.62
CA ARG A 90 -8.55 -7.60 -2.17
C ARG A 90 -9.91 -7.08 -1.73
N ALA A 91 -10.43 -7.66 -0.68
CA ALA A 91 -11.62 -7.14 -0.03
C ALA A 91 -11.27 -6.40 1.27
N THR A 92 -10.28 -6.91 1.99
CA THR A 92 -9.76 -6.31 3.22
C THR A 92 -8.28 -6.68 3.36
N LYS A 93 -7.59 -6.11 4.36
CA LYS A 93 -6.22 -6.56 4.69
C LYS A 93 -6.16 -8.06 5.02
N LEU A 94 -7.24 -8.62 5.55
CA LEU A 94 -7.33 -10.03 5.91
C LEU A 94 -7.70 -10.91 4.71
N LEU A 95 -8.47 -10.40 3.75
CA LEU A 95 -8.95 -11.16 2.61
C LEU A 95 -8.40 -10.60 1.30
N SER A 96 -7.31 -11.20 0.84
CA SER A 96 -6.67 -10.84 -0.43
C SER A 96 -6.19 -12.07 -1.19
N ALA A 97 -6.22 -11.99 -2.51
CA ALA A 97 -5.66 -12.98 -3.40
C ALA A 97 -4.88 -12.26 -4.51
N PHE A 98 -3.62 -12.64 -4.68
CA PHE A 98 -2.73 -12.05 -5.66
C PHE A 98 -1.87 -13.13 -6.30
N VAL A 99 -1.63 -13.02 -7.61
CA VAL A 99 -0.68 -13.86 -8.33
C VAL A 99 0.02 -13.03 -9.40
N GLY A 100 1.35 -13.10 -9.42
CA GLY A 100 2.16 -12.57 -10.52
C GLY A 100 3.38 -11.78 -10.09
N GLY A 101 3.91 -10.98 -11.01
CA GLY A 101 5.00 -10.06 -10.74
C GLY A 101 5.24 -9.08 -11.88
N TYR A 102 5.73 -7.90 -11.54
CA TYR A 102 6.00 -6.81 -12.46
C TYR A 102 7.12 -5.90 -11.95
N SER A 103 7.76 -5.20 -12.88
CA SER A 103 8.63 -4.05 -12.63
C SER A 103 8.05 -2.88 -13.40
N SER A 104 7.67 -1.81 -12.72
CA SER A 104 6.94 -0.71 -13.37
C SER A 104 7.21 0.65 -12.76
N ILE A 105 7.00 1.68 -13.58
CA ILE A 105 6.76 3.05 -13.11
C ILE A 105 5.25 3.18 -12.96
N TYR A 106 4.78 3.72 -11.83
CA TYR A 106 3.37 4.03 -11.65
C TYR A 106 3.15 5.54 -11.65
N ALA A 107 1.95 5.93 -12.09
CA ALA A 107 1.39 7.25 -11.89
C ALA A 107 -0.06 7.11 -11.41
N GLY A 108 -0.44 7.84 -10.36
CA GLY A 108 -1.80 7.77 -9.86
C GLY A 108 -2.02 8.33 -8.45
N LEU A 109 -3.24 8.16 -7.98
CA LEU A 109 -3.64 8.50 -6.63
C LEU A 109 -3.06 7.44 -5.67
N PRO A 110 -2.40 7.86 -4.59
CA PRO A 110 -1.73 6.94 -3.69
C PRO A 110 -2.71 6.17 -2.77
N GLY A 111 -3.96 6.63 -2.65
CA GLY A 111 -4.98 6.06 -1.77
C GLY A 111 -4.93 6.63 -0.35
N PRO A 112 -5.60 5.97 0.63
CA PRO A 112 -5.89 6.51 1.96
C PRO A 112 -4.65 7.02 2.73
N ARG A 113 -4.84 8.11 3.48
CA ARG A 113 -3.82 8.75 4.33
C ARG A 113 -3.82 8.12 5.73
N LEU A 114 -3.24 6.92 5.88
CA LEU A 114 -3.08 6.30 7.21
C LEU A 114 -1.97 6.94 8.06
N ALA A 115 -1.07 7.69 7.44
CA ALA A 115 0.05 8.34 8.10
C ALA A 115 0.28 9.72 7.46
N PRO A 116 0.82 10.71 8.20
CA PRO A 116 1.10 12.06 7.72
C PRO A 116 2.35 12.09 6.83
N VAL A 117 2.38 11.21 5.83
CA VAL A 117 3.48 11.06 4.87
C VAL A 117 2.97 11.50 3.51
N VAL A 118 3.66 12.45 2.90
CA VAL A 118 3.37 12.89 1.53
C VAL A 118 3.69 11.73 0.58
N LYS A 119 2.64 11.08 0.05
CA LYS A 119 2.78 10.03 -0.94
C LYS A 119 2.84 10.67 -2.34
N TRP A 120 3.97 10.52 -3.01
CA TRP A 120 4.13 11.04 -4.37
C TRP A 120 3.23 10.28 -5.35
N PRO A 121 2.58 10.97 -6.30
CA PRO A 121 1.69 10.34 -7.27
C PRO A 121 2.46 9.54 -8.33
N ILE A 122 3.79 9.55 -8.31
CA ILE A 122 4.65 8.85 -9.27
C ILE A 122 5.73 8.11 -8.49
N GLY A 123 6.04 6.89 -8.90
CA GLY A 123 7.11 6.11 -8.29
C GLY A 123 7.50 4.87 -9.10
N LEU A 124 8.50 4.15 -8.58
CA LEU A 124 8.92 2.85 -9.08
C LEU A 124 8.36 1.77 -8.15
N GLU A 125 7.87 0.67 -8.73
CA GLU A 125 7.32 -0.47 -7.99
C GLU A 125 7.80 -1.76 -8.64
N ASN A 126 8.38 -2.64 -7.82
CA ASN A 126 8.75 -3.99 -8.18
C ASN A 126 7.99 -4.93 -7.27
N TYR A 127 7.22 -5.83 -7.86
CA TYR A 127 6.38 -6.77 -7.12
C TYR A 127 6.55 -8.16 -7.72
N ALA A 128 6.66 -9.19 -6.88
CA ALA A 128 6.63 -10.58 -7.30
C ALA A 128 6.08 -11.42 -6.14
N GLY A 129 5.05 -12.22 -6.40
CA GLY A 129 4.48 -13.05 -5.35
C GLY A 129 3.24 -13.83 -5.76
N VAL A 130 2.91 -14.80 -4.91
CA VAL A 130 1.62 -15.48 -4.89
C VAL A 130 1.15 -15.44 -3.46
N GLY A 131 -0.03 -14.87 -3.22
CA GLY A 131 -0.60 -14.70 -1.89
C GLY A 131 -2.07 -15.03 -1.91
N VAL A 132 -2.51 -15.85 -0.96
CA VAL A 132 -3.92 -16.00 -0.60
C VAL A 132 -3.99 -15.78 0.90
N SER A 133 -4.48 -14.62 1.30
CA SER A 133 -4.63 -14.24 2.69
C SER A 133 -6.10 -14.44 3.11
N LEU A 134 -6.30 -15.25 4.15
CA LEU A 134 -7.46 -15.21 5.05
C LEU A 134 -7.11 -14.50 6.37
N ALA A 135 -5.82 -14.51 6.71
CA ALA A 135 -5.11 -13.73 7.69
C ALA A 135 -3.64 -13.80 7.26
N ASP A 136 -3.00 -12.66 7.01
CA ASP A 136 -1.73 -12.52 6.31
C ASP A 136 -0.58 -13.21 7.07
N ALA A 137 -0.35 -14.49 6.79
CA ALA A 137 0.78 -15.27 7.29
C ALA A 137 2.05 -15.07 6.44
N THR A 138 1.95 -14.30 5.36
CA THR A 138 3.08 -13.82 4.54
C THR A 138 3.62 -12.49 5.10
N ALA A 139 3.75 -12.43 6.42
CA ALA A 139 4.40 -11.32 7.10
C ALA A 139 5.91 -11.34 6.80
N GLY A 140 6.37 -10.37 6.01
CA GLY A 140 7.78 -10.09 5.78
C GLY A 140 8.01 -9.13 4.62
N GLY A 141 7.14 -9.15 3.61
CA GLY A 141 7.24 -8.26 2.48
C GLY A 141 6.53 -6.93 2.72
N ASN A 142 7.20 -5.95 3.32
CA ASN A 142 6.72 -4.56 3.44
C ASN A 142 6.80 -3.82 2.07
N PHE A 143 6.40 -4.49 0.98
CA PHE A 143 6.60 -4.06 -0.41
C PHE A 143 5.36 -3.44 -1.03
N GLY A 144 4.26 -3.30 -0.28
CA GLY A 144 3.02 -2.70 -0.74
C GLY A 144 2.80 -1.28 -0.19
N PRO A 145 2.04 -0.43 -0.90
CA PRO A 145 1.56 0.82 -0.33
C PRO A 145 0.82 0.58 0.99
N ASN A 146 0.83 1.56 1.90
CA ASN A 146 0.15 1.40 3.19
C ASN A 146 -1.37 1.40 2.97
N TYR A 147 -1.99 0.22 3.06
CA TYR A 147 -3.40 -0.05 2.78
C TYR A 147 -4.27 0.09 4.02
N SER A 148 -5.49 0.61 3.86
CA SER A 148 -6.48 0.59 4.93
C SER A 148 -6.96 -0.83 5.21
N ASN A 149 -7.33 -1.10 6.45
CA ASN A 149 -7.82 -2.42 6.87
C ASN A 149 -9.11 -2.83 6.13
N THR A 150 -9.89 -1.84 5.70
CA THR A 150 -11.21 -1.98 5.06
C THR A 150 -11.19 -1.79 3.55
N GLU A 151 -10.02 -1.62 2.94
CA GLU A 151 -9.91 -1.30 1.52
C GLU A 151 -10.21 -2.49 0.60
N PHE A 152 -11.07 -2.25 -0.38
CA PHE A 152 -11.32 -3.14 -1.52
C PHE A 152 -10.43 -2.72 -2.69
N GLU A 153 -9.71 -3.66 -3.30
CA GLU A 153 -8.87 -3.40 -4.47
C GLU A 153 -9.05 -4.46 -5.54
N VAL A 154 -8.98 -4.03 -6.79
CA VAL A 154 -8.77 -4.89 -7.95
C VAL A 154 -7.56 -4.39 -8.72
N SER A 155 -6.60 -5.27 -8.97
CA SER A 155 -5.39 -4.98 -9.73
C SER A 155 -5.19 -5.97 -10.87
N VAL A 156 -4.84 -5.44 -12.04
CA VAL A 156 -4.62 -6.23 -13.26
C VAL A 156 -3.46 -5.59 -14.03
N HIS A 157 -2.44 -6.38 -14.36
CA HIS A 157 -1.26 -5.93 -15.10
C HIS A 157 -0.95 -6.89 -16.24
N PRO A 158 -1.57 -6.73 -17.42
CA PRO A 158 -1.25 -7.53 -18.61
C PRO A 158 0.02 -7.03 -19.32
N LEU A 159 1.13 -7.73 -19.13
CA LEU A 159 2.41 -7.58 -19.84
C LEU A 159 3.14 -6.23 -19.68
N ILE A 160 2.53 -5.11 -20.05
CA ILE A 160 3.19 -3.79 -20.11
C ILE A 160 2.41 -2.72 -19.35
N ILE A 161 1.08 -2.72 -19.44
CA ILE A 161 0.24 -1.70 -18.79
C ILE A 161 -0.56 -2.38 -17.70
N GLY A 162 -0.54 -1.81 -16.50
CA GLY A 162 -1.36 -2.26 -15.39
C GLY A 162 -2.25 -1.18 -14.83
N PHE A 163 -3.33 -1.63 -14.21
CA PHE A 163 -4.33 -0.81 -13.54
C PHE A 163 -4.55 -1.35 -12.14
N ASP A 164 -4.67 -0.44 -11.18
CA ASP A 164 -4.97 -0.72 -9.78
C ASP A 164 -6.06 0.26 -9.35
N ILE A 165 -7.20 -0.28 -8.93
CA ILE A 165 -8.34 0.48 -8.47
C ILE A 165 -8.66 -0.01 -7.06
N GLY A 166 -8.61 0.91 -6.10
CA GLY A 166 -8.93 0.66 -4.71
C GLY A 166 -9.98 1.63 -4.20
N VAL A 167 -10.85 1.18 -3.29
CA VAL A 167 -11.84 2.01 -2.59
C VAL A 167 -11.83 1.64 -1.11
N ASP A 168 -11.70 2.64 -0.24
CA ASP A 168 -11.87 2.47 1.21
C ASP A 168 -13.27 2.93 1.64
N PRO A 169 -14.18 2.00 2.02
CA PRO A 169 -15.53 2.35 2.45
C PRO A 169 -15.56 3.24 3.69
N VAL A 170 -14.55 3.17 4.57
CA VAL A 170 -14.51 4.01 5.77
C VAL A 170 -14.31 5.48 5.37
N GLU A 171 -13.42 5.74 4.41
CA GLU A 171 -13.21 7.10 3.87
C GLU A 171 -14.45 7.58 3.09
N VAL A 172 -15.15 6.67 2.38
CA VAL A 172 -16.42 7.01 1.71
C VAL A 172 -17.48 7.44 2.74
N LEU A 173 -17.55 6.75 3.89
CA LEU A 173 -18.45 7.10 4.97
C LEU A 173 -18.05 8.43 5.64
N ASP A 174 -16.75 8.65 5.84
CA ASP A 174 -16.24 9.88 6.41
C ASP A 174 -16.52 11.09 5.50
N LEU A 175 -16.28 10.97 4.20
CA LEU A 175 -16.69 11.97 3.21
C LEU A 175 -18.21 12.23 3.26
N ALA A 176 -19.03 11.18 3.32
CA ALA A 176 -20.49 11.31 3.37
C ALA A 176 -20.98 12.02 4.64
N LEU A 177 -20.36 11.73 5.79
CA LEU A 177 -20.67 12.32 7.09
C LEU A 177 -20.05 13.72 7.25
N GLY A 178 -18.96 14.00 6.55
CA GLY A 178 -18.35 15.32 6.45
C GLY A 178 -19.29 16.37 5.88
N PHE A 179 -20.22 16.00 4.99
CA PHE A 179 -21.31 16.89 4.55
C PHE A 179 -22.28 17.29 5.66
N LEU A 180 -22.32 16.51 6.75
CA LEU A 180 -23.08 16.78 7.98
C LEU A 180 -22.19 17.35 9.10
N PHE A 181 -20.96 17.77 8.79
CA PHE A 181 -19.95 18.24 9.77
C PHE A 181 -19.59 17.20 10.84
N ILE A 182 -19.69 15.91 10.50
CA ILE A 182 -19.28 14.80 11.36
C ILE A 182 -17.97 14.25 10.79
N ASP A 183 -16.93 14.24 11.63
CA ASP A 183 -15.59 13.72 11.31
C ASP A 183 -15.35 12.47 12.17
N ILE A 184 -15.28 11.29 11.54
CA ILE A 184 -15.05 10.02 12.24
C ILE A 184 -13.55 9.82 12.50
N ARG A 185 -12.69 10.30 11.60
CA ARG A 185 -11.25 10.05 11.63
C ARG A 185 -10.47 11.08 12.45
N GLY A 186 -11.06 12.25 12.68
CA GLY A 186 -10.46 13.33 13.43
C GLY A 186 -9.33 14.03 12.67
N ASP A 187 -9.25 13.87 11.35
CA ASP A 187 -8.19 14.45 10.52
C ASP A 187 -8.62 15.75 9.82
N ASP A 188 -9.87 16.18 10.00
CA ASP A 188 -10.47 17.32 9.30
C ASP A 188 -10.79 18.55 10.17
N LEU A 189 -10.44 18.53 11.47
CA LEU A 189 -10.84 19.54 12.46
C LEU A 189 -9.70 20.28 13.18
#